data_AF-A6LGS6-F1
#
_entry.id   AF-A6LGS6-F1
#
_cell.length_a   1.000
_cell.length_b   1.000
_cell.length_c   1.000
_cell.angle_alpha   90.00
_cell.angle_beta   90.00
_cell.angle_gamma   90.00
#
_symmetry.space_group_name_H-M   'P 1'
#
loop_
_entity.id
_entity.type
_entity.pdbx_description
1 polymer ?
#
loop_
_entity_poly.entity_id
_entity_poly.type
_entity_poly.pdbx_seq_one_letter_code
_entity_poly.pdbx_strand_id
1 'polypeptide(L)'
;MDPNHGYRCRGADRGESIRLVQGRRDLRRNGIQTLPQRSDSGKRLAIHYRFMPQRLIYHSKVSPSMKNFLDQDFLLQTDTARELYHEHAAKMPIIDYHCHLDPRQIAENHQFEDLTEIWLGGDHYKWRAMRANGIPEEYITGDKPSYEKFLKWAETMPYTMRNPLYHWTHLELSRIFGIHKVLNPASAEEIYATCTDKLRTPEYRAQAIMKRMNVEVVCTTDDPIDSLEFHQKIRSSGCHIRVYPAWRPDKVLAIDNFKALNDYLSKLEAAADKTILTYKHLLEALQKRHDFFAAQGCRLSDHGLDTFYAEPYTEQEIEVIFLKARMGKSLTEQEVRKYRSALLYELAAMDARSGWVQQFHIGANRNNNKRMFKLLGPDTGFDAIDDQPVAVSMNRFFSHLDQEGLLAKTIVYNLNPRDTELMVANAYNFNDGSVPGKMQYGAAWWFLDQIKGMEDQLNALSSLGLLSRFVGMLTDSRSFLSYPRHEYFRRILCNMLGNEIEKGLLPASELSFIGQMVEDISYNNAKRYFDF
;
A
#
# COMPACT_ATOMS: atom_id res chain seq x y z
N MET A 1 63.73 16.62 -20.93
CA MET A 1 63.94 16.98 -19.51
C MET A 1 63.35 15.85 -18.70
N ASP A 2 64.24 15.21 -17.95
CA ASP A 2 64.15 13.88 -17.33
C ASP A 2 63.15 13.83 -16.15
N PRO A 3 62.85 12.64 -15.58
CA PRO A 3 61.52 12.15 -15.26
C PRO A 3 61.48 11.74 -13.76
N ASN A 4 60.55 10.88 -13.32
CA ASN A 4 60.84 9.70 -12.48
C ASN A 4 59.53 8.96 -12.16
N HIS A 5 59.31 7.77 -12.74
CA HIS A 5 59.67 6.44 -12.20
C HIS A 5 58.75 6.05 -11.02
N GLY A 6 57.86 5.05 -11.16
CA GLY A 6 58.19 3.62 -11.24
C GLY A 6 58.34 3.08 -9.80
N TYR A 7 57.56 2.11 -9.30
CA TYR A 7 57.69 0.70 -9.64
C TYR A 7 56.61 -0.14 -8.92
N ARG A 8 56.21 -1.25 -9.56
CA ARG A 8 55.66 -2.47 -8.92
C ARG A 8 56.78 -3.28 -8.28
N CYS A 9 56.52 -4.00 -7.18
CA CYS A 9 56.55 -5.49 -7.10
C CYS A 9 56.59 -6.07 -5.66
N ARG A 10 55.73 -7.09 -5.45
CA ARG A 10 55.89 -8.38 -4.72
C ARG A 10 56.37 -8.44 -3.26
N GLY A 11 55.44 -8.86 -2.38
CA GLY A 11 55.43 -10.10 -1.58
C GLY A 11 56.63 -10.52 -0.70
N ALA A 12 56.38 -10.76 0.60
CA ALA A 12 56.62 -12.02 1.32
C ALA A 12 56.33 -11.89 2.83
N ASP A 13 55.95 -13.04 3.42
CA ASP A 13 55.63 -13.35 4.81
C ASP A 13 56.51 -12.74 5.91
N ARG A 14 55.87 -12.51 7.08
CA ARG A 14 56.24 -13.10 8.39
C ARG A 14 55.21 -12.70 9.46
N GLY A 15 54.73 -13.68 10.21
CA GLY A 15 53.81 -13.48 11.34
C GLY A 15 54.53 -13.11 12.64
N GLU A 16 53.75 -12.64 13.62
CA GLU A 16 54.01 -12.87 15.05
C GLU A 16 52.77 -12.54 15.91
N SER A 17 52.38 -13.55 16.68
CA SER A 17 51.68 -13.56 17.98
C SER A 17 51.04 -12.29 18.53
N ILE A 18 49.72 -12.35 18.79
CA ILE A 18 49.04 -11.47 19.77
C ILE A 18 48.73 -12.30 21.03
N ARG A 19 49.25 -11.80 22.15
CA ARG A 19 49.11 -12.33 23.51
C ARG A 19 47.69 -12.12 24.05
N LEU A 20 47.13 -13.19 24.62
CA LEU A 20 45.97 -13.17 25.51
C LEU A 20 46.34 -12.54 26.86
N VAL A 21 45.57 -11.54 27.30
CA VAL A 21 45.58 -11.05 28.68
C VAL A 21 44.24 -11.35 29.33
N GLN A 22 44.31 -12.09 30.43
CA GLN A 22 43.21 -12.51 31.29
C GLN A 22 42.63 -11.33 32.08
N GLY A 23 41.30 -11.23 32.11
CA GLY A 23 40.56 -10.41 33.07
C GLY A 23 39.56 -11.29 33.84
N ARG A 24 39.87 -11.57 35.11
CA ARG A 24 39.00 -12.25 36.09
C ARG A 24 37.77 -11.40 36.41
N ARG A 25 36.59 -12.02 36.57
CA ARG A 25 35.56 -11.60 37.52
C ARG A 25 34.72 -12.79 37.97
N ASP A 26 34.42 -12.78 39.27
CA ASP A 26 34.00 -13.89 40.10
C ASP A 26 32.58 -14.41 39.86
N LEU A 27 32.45 -15.73 39.91
CA LEU A 27 31.19 -16.46 40.07
C LEU A 27 31.05 -16.84 41.55
N ARG A 28 29.96 -16.44 42.20
CA ARG A 28 29.49 -17.08 43.44
C ARG A 28 28.15 -17.78 43.19
N ARG A 29 28.18 -19.10 43.25
CA ARG A 29 27.05 -19.98 43.60
C ARG A 29 27.24 -20.45 45.04
N ASN A 30 26.13 -20.71 45.72
CA ASN A 30 25.86 -21.75 46.75
C ASN A 30 24.68 -21.25 47.60
N GLY A 31 23.70 -22.03 48.02
CA GLY A 31 23.50 -23.46 47.93
C GLY A 31 22.18 -23.78 48.64
N ILE A 32 21.48 -24.79 48.12
CA ILE A 32 20.24 -25.35 48.63
C ILE A 32 20.56 -26.20 49.87
N GLN A 33 19.72 -26.15 50.90
CA GLN A 33 19.73 -27.09 52.03
C GLN A 33 18.36 -27.77 52.16
N THR A 34 18.41 -29.08 52.42
CA THR A 34 17.30 -30.04 52.46
C THR A 34 17.04 -30.58 53.88
N LEU A 35 15.74 -30.73 54.21
CA LEU A 35 15.06 -31.75 55.07
C LEU A 35 15.25 -31.71 56.62
N PRO A 36 14.32 -32.24 57.47
CA PRO A 36 13.49 -33.46 57.28
C PRO A 36 12.02 -33.49 57.80
N GLN A 37 11.41 -34.68 57.65
CA GLN A 37 10.01 -35.11 57.89
C GLN A 37 9.61 -35.42 59.37
N ARG A 38 8.29 -35.28 59.67
CA ARG A 38 7.36 -35.98 60.63
C ARG A 38 7.79 -36.08 62.13
N SER A 39 6.94 -36.01 63.17
CA SER A 39 5.56 -36.49 63.41
C SER A 39 4.87 -35.80 64.62
N ASP A 40 3.53 -35.93 64.66
CA ASP A 40 2.54 -35.82 65.76
C ASP A 40 2.85 -35.14 67.11
N SER A 41 2.02 -34.15 67.46
CA SER A 41 1.16 -34.21 68.66
C SER A 41 0.11 -33.09 68.64
N GLY A 42 -1.13 -33.45 68.97
CA GLY A 42 -2.30 -32.59 68.79
C GLY A 42 -2.50 -31.52 69.86
N LYS A 43 -3.35 -30.55 69.52
CA LYS A 43 -4.45 -30.02 70.35
C LYS A 43 -5.28 -29.04 69.53
N ARG A 44 -6.58 -29.33 69.43
CA ARG A 44 -7.59 -28.45 68.85
C ARG A 44 -7.72 -27.19 69.71
N LEU A 45 -7.59 -26.02 69.10
CA LEU A 45 -8.25 -24.80 69.56
C LEU A 45 -9.02 -24.22 68.38
N ALA A 46 -10.35 -24.29 68.46
CA ALA A 46 -11.24 -23.66 67.51
C ALA A 46 -11.26 -22.16 67.80
N ILE A 47 -10.73 -21.35 66.86
CA ILE A 47 -10.91 -19.90 66.85
C ILE A 47 -11.94 -19.61 65.76
N HIS A 48 -13.14 -19.20 66.17
CA HIS A 48 -14.16 -18.65 65.27
C HIS A 48 -13.70 -17.29 64.74
N TYR A 49 -13.22 -17.24 63.49
CA TYR A 49 -13.12 -15.99 62.74
C TYR A 49 -14.42 -15.77 61.96
N ARG A 50 -15.18 -14.77 62.40
CA ARG A 50 -16.35 -14.22 61.73
C ARG A 50 -15.85 -13.49 60.47
N PHE A 51 -15.96 -14.14 59.30
CA PHE A 51 -15.76 -13.45 58.03
C PHE A 51 -16.99 -12.60 57.71
N MET A 52 -16.88 -11.28 57.89
CA MET A 52 -17.77 -10.33 57.23
C MET A 52 -17.32 -10.14 55.77
N PRO A 53 -18.21 -10.24 54.77
CA PRO A 53 -17.84 -9.90 53.41
C PRO A 53 -17.78 -8.38 53.28
N GLN A 54 -16.58 -7.81 53.31
CA GLN A 54 -16.36 -6.47 52.78
C GLN A 54 -16.59 -6.53 51.28
N ARG A 55 -17.71 -5.96 50.82
CA ARG A 55 -17.91 -5.59 49.42
C ARG A 55 -16.80 -4.62 49.04
N LEU A 56 -15.78 -5.10 48.34
CA LEU A 56 -14.88 -4.25 47.56
C LEU A 56 -15.70 -3.65 46.42
N ILE A 57 -16.29 -2.49 46.69
CA ILE A 57 -16.77 -1.61 45.64
C ILE A 57 -15.51 -1.05 44.98
N TYR A 58 -15.14 -1.63 43.83
CA TYR A 58 -14.20 -0.99 42.91
C TYR A 58 -14.85 0.29 42.40
N HIS A 59 -14.65 1.40 43.11
CA HIS A 59 -14.77 2.71 42.48
C HIS A 59 -13.60 2.83 41.51
N SER A 60 -13.87 2.59 40.23
CA SER A 60 -13.00 2.99 39.13
C SER A 60 -12.86 4.51 39.22
N LYS A 61 -11.79 4.97 39.88
CA LYS A 61 -11.30 6.33 39.72
C LYS A 61 -10.78 6.42 38.29
N VAL A 62 -11.67 6.75 37.35
CA VAL A 62 -11.27 7.23 36.03
C VAL A 62 -10.48 8.50 36.29
N SER A 63 -9.18 8.42 36.04
CA SER A 63 -8.22 9.52 36.08
C SER A 63 -8.48 10.47 34.89
N PRO A 64 -7.77 11.60 34.73
CA PRO A 64 -8.22 12.77 33.96
C PRO A 64 -8.74 12.39 32.56
N SER A 65 -9.89 12.97 32.20
CA SER A 65 -10.84 12.51 31.17
C SER A 65 -10.23 11.66 30.05
N MET A 66 -10.47 10.35 30.09
CA MET A 66 -10.20 9.48 28.95
C MET A 66 -10.96 10.02 27.73
N LYS A 67 -10.26 10.24 26.62
CA LYS A 67 -10.90 10.60 25.35
C LYS A 67 -11.83 9.48 24.88
N ASN A 68 -12.89 9.84 24.19
CA ASN A 68 -13.77 8.87 23.57
C ASN A 68 -13.05 8.21 22.37
N PHE A 69 -13.25 6.91 22.18
CA PHE A 69 -12.70 6.21 21.03
C PHE A 69 -13.26 6.79 19.73
N LEU A 70 -12.38 7.15 18.79
CA LEU A 70 -12.74 7.75 17.49
C LEU A 70 -13.62 9.00 17.59
N ASP A 71 -13.36 9.87 18.57
CA ASP A 71 -13.98 11.19 18.59
C ASP A 71 -13.55 12.07 17.40
N GLN A 72 -14.08 13.29 17.34
CA GLN A 72 -13.78 14.23 16.25
C GLN A 72 -12.29 14.59 16.17
N ASP A 73 -11.55 14.48 17.28
CA ASP A 73 -10.12 14.76 17.41
C ASP A 73 -9.27 13.48 17.42
N PHE A 74 -9.81 12.37 16.91
CA PHE A 74 -9.07 11.14 16.78
C PHE A 74 -7.71 11.36 16.10
N LEU A 75 -6.64 10.84 16.73
CA LEU A 75 -5.22 11.03 16.39
C LEU A 75 -4.67 12.46 16.54
N LEU A 76 -5.50 13.48 16.80
CA LEU A 76 -5.07 14.87 16.95
C LEU A 76 -4.79 15.15 18.43
N GLN A 77 -3.50 15.26 18.77
CA GLN A 77 -3.05 15.34 20.16
C GLN A 77 -2.94 16.78 20.67
N THR A 78 -2.82 17.74 19.75
CA THR A 78 -2.54 19.14 20.08
C THR A 78 -3.56 20.10 19.49
N ASP A 79 -3.64 21.33 19.99
CA ASP A 79 -4.58 22.34 19.47
C ASP A 79 -4.18 22.75 18.04
N THR A 80 -2.87 22.85 17.80
CA THR A 80 -2.33 23.11 16.46
C THR A 80 -2.70 22.00 15.46
N ALA A 81 -2.62 20.73 15.87
CA ALA A 81 -3.02 19.61 15.01
C ALA A 81 -4.52 19.63 14.68
N ARG A 82 -5.36 20.04 15.64
CA ARG A 82 -6.81 20.23 15.43
C ARG A 82 -7.09 21.33 14.43
N GLU A 83 -6.43 22.49 14.55
CA GLU A 83 -6.56 23.59 13.60
C GLU A 83 -6.16 23.16 12.19
N LEU A 84 -4.97 22.56 12.03
CA LEU A 84 -4.49 22.08 10.73
C LEU A 84 -5.46 21.06 10.09
N TYR A 85 -6.04 20.16 10.87
CA TYR A 85 -6.97 19.17 10.33
C TYR A 85 -8.34 19.77 10.01
N HIS A 86 -9.01 20.38 11.00
CA HIS A 86 -10.40 20.82 10.85
C HIS A 86 -10.53 22.04 9.95
N GLU A 87 -9.55 22.96 9.98
CA GLU A 87 -9.62 24.19 9.19
C GLU A 87 -9.04 24.05 7.78
N HIS A 88 -8.13 23.10 7.55
CA HIS A 88 -7.51 22.88 6.24
C HIS A 88 -7.81 21.48 5.68
N ALA A 89 -7.22 20.42 6.24
CA ALA A 89 -7.21 19.09 5.61
C ALA A 89 -8.62 18.49 5.37
N ALA A 90 -9.53 18.64 6.33
CA ALA A 90 -10.86 18.01 6.32
C ALA A 90 -11.76 18.56 5.21
N LYS A 91 -11.54 19.80 4.76
CA LYS A 91 -12.35 20.48 3.74
C LYS A 91 -11.95 20.09 2.31
N MET A 92 -10.74 19.56 2.13
CA MET A 92 -10.20 19.24 0.81
C MET A 92 -10.93 18.05 0.17
N PRO A 93 -11.27 18.10 -1.13
CA PRO A 93 -11.77 16.94 -1.86
C PRO A 93 -10.74 15.81 -1.92
N ILE A 94 -11.17 14.64 -2.38
CA ILE A 94 -10.31 13.48 -2.60
C ILE A 94 -9.98 13.35 -4.08
N ILE A 95 -8.68 13.30 -4.39
CA ILE A 95 -8.14 12.74 -5.63
C ILE A 95 -7.53 11.40 -5.24
N ASP A 96 -8.18 10.32 -5.60
CA ASP A 96 -7.69 8.96 -5.39
C ASP A 96 -7.01 8.47 -6.68
N TYR A 97 -5.79 8.96 -6.89
CA TYR A 97 -5.06 8.82 -8.15
C TYR A 97 -4.56 7.40 -8.44
N HIS A 98 -4.79 6.44 -7.54
CA HIS A 98 -4.53 5.02 -7.78
C HIS A 98 -5.43 4.14 -6.90
N CYS A 99 -6.31 3.38 -7.52
CA CYS A 99 -7.19 2.43 -6.86
C CYS A 99 -7.49 1.20 -7.74
N HIS A 100 -8.18 0.24 -7.15
CA HIS A 100 -8.61 -1.03 -7.76
C HIS A 100 -10.13 -1.20 -7.72
N LEU A 101 -10.89 -0.11 -7.69
CA LEU A 101 -12.35 -0.15 -7.80
C LEU A 101 -12.77 -0.76 -9.14
N ASP A 102 -13.86 -1.52 -9.13
CA ASP A 102 -14.47 -2.03 -10.36
C ASP A 102 -15.19 -0.88 -11.10
N PRO A 103 -14.71 -0.46 -12.29
CA PRO A 103 -15.34 0.63 -13.04
C PRO A 103 -16.77 0.28 -13.45
N ARG A 104 -17.11 -1.01 -13.59
CA ARG A 104 -18.50 -1.44 -13.86
C ARG A 104 -19.44 -1.03 -12.74
N GLN A 105 -19.07 -1.25 -11.49
CA GLN A 105 -19.90 -0.90 -10.33
C GLN A 105 -20.12 0.62 -10.25
N ILE A 106 -19.14 1.42 -10.68
CA ILE A 106 -19.32 2.87 -10.80
C ILE A 106 -20.29 3.20 -11.94
N ALA A 107 -20.09 2.62 -13.13
CA ALA A 107 -20.88 2.89 -14.33
C ALA A 107 -22.35 2.47 -14.21
N GLU A 108 -22.61 1.38 -13.49
CA GLU A 108 -23.96 0.87 -13.20
C GLU A 108 -24.59 1.53 -11.98
N ASN A 109 -23.85 2.40 -11.27
CA ASN A 109 -24.21 2.98 -9.98
C ASN A 109 -24.72 1.91 -9.02
N HIS A 110 -23.88 0.90 -8.81
CA HIS A 110 -24.22 -0.36 -8.16
C HIS A 110 -24.90 -0.16 -6.81
N GLN A 111 -25.93 -0.97 -6.58
CA GLN A 111 -26.62 -1.09 -5.31
C GLN A 111 -26.18 -2.38 -4.65
N PHE A 112 -25.47 -2.26 -3.54
CA PHE A 112 -24.99 -3.40 -2.77
C PHE A 112 -26.17 -4.09 -2.06
N GLU A 113 -26.18 -5.42 -2.11
CA GLU A 113 -27.16 -6.32 -1.50
C GLU A 113 -27.19 -6.17 0.02
N ASP A 114 -26.00 -6.17 0.63
CA ASP A 114 -25.81 -6.14 2.09
C ASP A 114 -24.40 -5.67 2.50
N LEU A 115 -24.18 -5.57 3.83
CA LEU A 115 -22.90 -5.16 4.39
C LEU A 115 -21.77 -6.16 4.09
N THR A 116 -22.05 -7.46 3.93
CA THR A 116 -21.02 -8.46 3.62
C THR A 116 -20.45 -8.23 2.23
N GLU A 117 -21.29 -7.96 1.24
CA GLU A 117 -20.83 -7.70 -0.13
C GLU A 117 -19.82 -6.54 -0.18
N ILE A 118 -20.21 -5.38 0.35
CA ILE A 118 -19.39 -4.16 0.23
C ILE A 118 -18.13 -4.19 1.13
N TRP A 119 -18.14 -4.94 2.23
CA TRP A 119 -17.00 -5.01 3.16
C TRP A 119 -16.08 -6.20 2.99
N LEU A 120 -16.64 -7.37 2.71
CA LEU A 120 -15.92 -8.64 2.67
C LEU A 120 -15.85 -9.24 1.27
N GLY A 121 -16.54 -8.68 0.28
CA GLY A 121 -16.53 -9.21 -1.10
C GLY A 121 -15.18 -9.10 -1.82
N GLY A 122 -14.30 -8.18 -1.38
CA GLY A 122 -12.97 -8.01 -1.96
C GLY A 122 -11.86 -7.66 -0.98
N ASP A 123 -12.13 -7.44 0.31
CA ASP A 123 -11.11 -6.92 1.23
C ASP A 123 -10.19 -8.04 1.78
N HIS A 124 -9.06 -8.23 1.11
CA HIS A 124 -8.07 -9.23 1.48
C HIS A 124 -7.35 -8.95 2.81
N TYR A 125 -7.42 -7.73 3.37
CA TYR A 125 -6.90 -7.47 4.72
C TYR A 125 -7.80 -8.14 5.77
N LYS A 126 -9.13 -7.98 5.63
CA LYS A 126 -10.11 -8.62 6.51
C LYS A 126 -10.00 -10.15 6.40
N TRP A 127 -9.88 -10.70 5.18
CA TRP A 127 -9.69 -12.14 4.97
C TRP A 127 -8.43 -12.67 5.65
N ARG A 128 -7.30 -11.96 5.54
CA ARG A 128 -6.06 -12.35 6.22
C ARG A 128 -6.23 -12.37 7.73
N ALA A 129 -6.88 -11.38 8.32
CA ALA A 129 -7.15 -11.34 9.76
C ALA A 129 -8.09 -12.49 10.20
N MET A 130 -9.14 -12.77 9.45
CA MET A 130 -10.06 -13.89 9.72
C MET A 130 -9.33 -15.24 9.67
N ARG A 131 -8.47 -15.46 8.69
CA ARG A 131 -7.63 -16.68 8.62
C ARG A 131 -6.67 -16.78 9.80
N ALA A 132 -6.04 -15.67 10.20
CA ALA A 132 -5.17 -15.63 11.38
C ALA A 132 -5.94 -15.93 12.68
N ASN A 133 -7.23 -15.57 12.73
CA ASN A 133 -8.14 -15.89 13.82
C ASN A 133 -8.76 -17.30 13.71
N GLY A 134 -8.28 -18.13 12.78
CA GLY A 134 -8.72 -19.53 12.64
C GLY A 134 -10.11 -19.71 12.01
N ILE A 135 -10.67 -18.68 11.35
CA ILE A 135 -11.95 -18.81 10.67
C ILE A 135 -11.80 -19.72 9.43
N PRO A 136 -12.66 -20.75 9.26
CA PRO A 136 -12.62 -21.60 8.07
C PRO A 136 -12.89 -20.83 6.78
N GLU A 137 -12.19 -21.20 5.71
CA GLU A 137 -12.24 -20.47 4.42
C GLU A 137 -13.66 -20.38 3.81
N GLU A 138 -14.54 -21.34 4.10
CA GLU A 138 -15.94 -21.33 3.65
C GLU A 138 -16.73 -20.10 4.16
N TYR A 139 -16.33 -19.53 5.31
CA TYR A 139 -16.90 -18.29 5.87
C TYR A 139 -16.18 -17.02 5.41
N ILE A 140 -15.16 -17.14 4.56
CA ILE A 140 -14.38 -16.01 4.05
C ILE A 140 -14.68 -15.84 2.57
N THR A 141 -14.27 -16.81 1.74
CA THR A 141 -14.39 -16.77 0.28
C THR A 141 -15.33 -17.82 -0.29
N GLY A 142 -15.78 -18.80 0.51
CA GLY A 142 -16.75 -19.81 0.07
C GLY A 142 -18.20 -19.32 0.05
N ASP A 143 -19.16 -20.23 -0.08
CA ASP A 143 -20.56 -19.89 -0.38
C ASP A 143 -21.49 -19.79 0.85
N LYS A 144 -20.94 -19.59 2.06
CA LYS A 144 -21.78 -19.41 3.28
C LYS A 144 -22.67 -18.16 3.17
N PRO A 145 -23.85 -18.14 3.82
CA PRO A 145 -24.74 -16.98 3.84
C PRO A 145 -24.02 -15.71 4.28
N SER A 146 -24.37 -14.57 3.66
CA SER A 146 -23.71 -13.28 3.90
C SER A 146 -23.60 -12.93 5.38
N TYR A 147 -24.69 -13.02 6.13
CA TYR A 147 -24.70 -12.69 7.55
C TYR A 147 -23.79 -13.59 8.38
N GLU A 148 -23.70 -14.89 8.06
CA GLU A 148 -22.80 -15.80 8.76
C GLU A 148 -21.33 -15.42 8.56
N LYS A 149 -20.95 -15.02 7.34
CA LYS A 149 -19.60 -14.50 7.04
C LYS A 149 -19.32 -13.21 7.82
N PHE A 150 -20.29 -12.28 7.83
CA PHE A 150 -20.17 -11.04 8.60
C PHE A 150 -20.04 -11.29 10.10
N LEU A 151 -20.80 -12.23 10.65
CA LEU A 151 -20.71 -12.60 12.05
C LEU A 151 -19.31 -13.12 12.39
N LYS A 152 -18.68 -13.90 11.51
CA LYS A 152 -17.27 -14.32 11.67
C LYS A 152 -16.28 -13.15 11.64
N TRP A 153 -16.57 -12.12 10.86
CA TRP A 153 -15.81 -10.88 10.94
C TRP A 153 -16.01 -10.16 12.28
N ALA A 154 -17.26 -10.04 12.75
CA ALA A 154 -17.55 -9.42 14.04
C ALA A 154 -16.95 -10.19 15.25
N GLU A 155 -16.88 -11.53 15.17
CA GLU A 155 -16.15 -12.39 16.12
C GLU A 155 -14.64 -12.15 16.09
N THR A 156 -14.09 -11.76 14.93
CA THR A 156 -12.66 -11.47 14.76
C THR A 156 -12.27 -10.08 15.26
N MET A 157 -13.17 -9.09 15.18
CA MET A 157 -12.90 -7.69 15.52
C MET A 157 -12.27 -7.43 16.90
N PRO A 158 -12.70 -8.07 18.02
CA PRO A 158 -12.05 -7.89 19.31
C PRO A 158 -10.55 -8.27 19.31
N TYR A 159 -10.15 -9.19 18.43
CA TYR A 159 -8.77 -9.66 18.30
C TYR A 159 -7.92 -8.78 17.37
N THR A 160 -8.51 -7.79 16.70
CA THR A 160 -7.79 -6.86 15.83
C THR A 160 -7.37 -5.58 16.56
N MET A 161 -7.50 -5.48 17.88
CA MET A 161 -7.03 -4.30 18.62
C MET A 161 -5.53 -4.06 18.36
N ARG A 162 -5.16 -2.79 18.11
CA ARG A 162 -3.84 -2.34 17.61
C ARG A 162 -3.52 -2.69 16.15
N ASN A 163 -4.35 -3.47 15.46
CA ASN A 163 -4.28 -3.60 14.00
C ASN A 163 -5.05 -2.44 13.36
N PRO A 164 -4.59 -1.87 12.22
CA PRO A 164 -5.30 -0.78 11.55
C PRO A 164 -6.74 -1.13 11.16
N LEU A 165 -7.07 -2.42 10.94
CA LEU A 165 -8.44 -2.88 10.71
C LEU A 165 -9.40 -2.46 11.81
N TYR A 166 -8.93 -2.31 13.06
CA TYR A 166 -9.77 -1.82 14.14
C TYR A 166 -10.15 -0.34 13.93
N HIS A 167 -9.24 0.51 13.46
CA HIS A 167 -9.59 1.90 13.17
C HIS A 167 -10.42 2.01 11.89
N TRP A 168 -10.02 1.33 10.81
CA TRP A 168 -10.72 1.39 9.52
C TRP A 168 -12.18 0.98 9.63
N THR A 169 -12.45 -0.18 10.25
CA THR A 169 -13.82 -0.69 10.45
C THR A 169 -14.73 0.37 11.09
N HIS A 170 -14.25 1.03 12.13
CA HIS A 170 -15.08 1.98 12.87
C HIS A 170 -15.11 3.38 12.21
N LEU A 171 -14.08 3.78 11.47
CA LEU A 171 -14.13 4.95 10.61
C LEU A 171 -15.15 4.76 9.47
N GLU A 172 -15.14 3.60 8.84
CA GLU A 172 -16.08 3.18 7.79
C GLU A 172 -17.52 3.23 8.32
N LEU A 173 -17.78 2.58 9.47
CA LEU A 173 -19.08 2.63 10.15
C LEU A 173 -19.52 4.06 10.48
N SER A 174 -18.62 4.88 11.02
CA SER A 174 -18.96 6.22 11.46
C SER A 174 -19.22 7.19 10.31
N ARG A 175 -18.29 7.28 9.35
CA ARG A 175 -18.34 8.31 8.29
C ARG A 175 -19.38 8.01 7.22
N ILE A 176 -19.58 6.74 6.92
CA ILE A 176 -20.45 6.33 5.82
C ILE A 176 -21.84 6.01 6.37
N PHE A 177 -21.93 5.23 7.44
CA PHE A 177 -23.20 4.76 7.98
C PHE A 177 -23.75 5.59 9.15
N GLY A 178 -22.93 6.44 9.78
CA GLY A 178 -23.33 7.20 10.97
C GLY A 178 -23.39 6.33 12.23
N ILE A 179 -22.70 5.19 12.24
CA ILE A 179 -22.71 4.22 13.34
C ILE A 179 -21.46 4.41 14.20
N HIS A 180 -21.66 4.71 15.48
CA HIS A 180 -20.58 4.92 16.46
C HIS A 180 -20.42 3.75 17.45
N LYS A 181 -21.16 2.66 17.24
CA LYS A 181 -21.05 1.44 18.05
C LYS A 181 -19.77 0.69 17.70
N VAL A 182 -19.13 0.13 18.73
CA VAL A 182 -18.00 -0.79 18.55
C VAL A 182 -18.52 -2.10 17.97
N LEU A 183 -17.93 -2.57 16.88
CA LEU A 183 -18.27 -3.86 16.28
C LEU A 183 -17.69 -5.00 17.09
N ASN A 184 -18.56 -5.88 17.56
CA ASN A 184 -18.27 -7.13 18.25
C ASN A 184 -19.48 -8.07 18.10
N PRO A 185 -19.44 -9.33 18.58
CA PRO A 185 -20.55 -10.26 18.41
C PRO A 185 -21.89 -9.75 18.95
N ALA A 186 -21.90 -8.97 20.03
CA ALA A 186 -23.12 -8.46 20.64
C ALA A 186 -23.76 -7.28 19.87
N SER A 187 -22.98 -6.54 19.07
CA SER A 187 -23.47 -5.44 18.23
C SER A 187 -23.61 -5.81 16.75
N ALA A 188 -23.16 -7.01 16.36
CA ALA A 188 -23.08 -7.45 14.97
C ALA A 188 -24.44 -7.40 14.25
N GLU A 189 -25.47 -7.99 14.87
CA GLU A 189 -26.81 -8.08 14.26
C GLU A 189 -27.38 -6.70 13.93
N GLU A 190 -27.36 -5.80 14.91
CA GLU A 190 -27.89 -4.44 14.75
C GLU A 190 -27.12 -3.65 13.69
N ILE A 191 -25.77 -3.72 13.73
CA ILE A 191 -24.92 -3.03 12.76
C ILE A 191 -25.19 -3.57 11.35
N TYR A 192 -25.23 -4.90 11.19
CA TYR A 192 -25.49 -5.53 9.90
C TYR A 192 -26.85 -5.12 9.34
N ALA A 193 -27.92 -5.21 10.14
CA ALA A 193 -29.26 -4.83 9.72
C ALA A 193 -29.32 -3.34 9.33
N THR A 194 -28.81 -2.45 10.19
CA THR A 194 -28.85 -1.00 9.96
C THR A 194 -28.07 -0.60 8.71
N CYS A 195 -26.87 -1.15 8.50
CA CYS A 195 -26.07 -0.88 7.30
C CYS A 195 -26.73 -1.46 6.05
N THR A 196 -27.27 -2.69 6.12
CA THR A 196 -27.91 -3.35 4.98
C THR A 196 -29.16 -2.59 4.52
N ASP A 197 -29.99 -2.13 5.46
CA ASP A 197 -31.15 -1.29 5.14
C ASP A 197 -30.74 0.01 4.46
N LYS A 198 -29.64 0.64 4.91
CA LYS A 198 -29.06 1.83 4.26
C LYS A 198 -28.56 1.52 2.85
N LEU A 199 -27.81 0.43 2.65
CA LEU A 199 -27.24 0.05 1.34
C LEU A 199 -28.32 -0.20 0.27
N ARG A 200 -29.55 -0.55 0.70
CA ARG A 200 -30.70 -0.73 -0.18
C ARG A 200 -31.38 0.57 -0.62
N THR A 201 -30.88 1.73 -0.20
CA THR A 201 -31.39 3.04 -0.58
C THR A 201 -30.50 3.73 -1.62
N PRO A 202 -31.05 4.63 -2.46
CA PRO A 202 -30.28 5.37 -3.46
C PRO A 202 -29.08 6.15 -2.89
N GLU A 203 -29.15 6.61 -1.64
CA GLU A 203 -28.15 7.42 -0.95
C GLU A 203 -26.86 6.66 -0.57
N TYR A 204 -26.85 5.34 -0.77
CA TYR A 204 -25.74 4.44 -0.47
C TYR A 204 -25.33 3.58 -1.67
N ARG A 205 -25.76 3.94 -2.88
CA ARG A 205 -25.20 3.38 -4.12
C ARG A 205 -23.76 3.85 -4.33
N ALA A 206 -23.01 3.13 -5.17
CA ALA A 206 -21.59 3.37 -5.42
C ALA A 206 -21.26 4.86 -5.63
N GLN A 207 -21.92 5.56 -6.56
CA GLN A 207 -21.65 6.97 -6.84
C GLN A 207 -22.07 7.90 -5.68
N ALA A 208 -23.12 7.54 -4.93
CA ALA A 208 -23.58 8.32 -3.78
C ALA A 208 -22.61 8.22 -2.60
N ILE A 209 -22.00 7.05 -2.37
CA ILE A 209 -20.94 6.87 -1.38
C ILE A 209 -19.72 7.73 -1.76
N MET A 210 -19.26 7.64 -3.01
CA MET A 210 -18.13 8.45 -3.50
C MET A 210 -18.38 9.95 -3.32
N LYS A 211 -19.59 10.42 -3.69
CA LYS A 211 -20.01 11.81 -3.51
C LYS A 211 -20.03 12.23 -2.03
N ARG A 212 -20.56 11.38 -1.14
CA ARG A 212 -20.59 11.62 0.31
C ARG A 212 -19.18 11.82 0.87
N MET A 213 -18.21 11.08 0.35
CA MET A 213 -16.81 11.16 0.76
C MET A 213 -16.03 12.27 0.03
N ASN A 214 -16.71 13.15 -0.71
CA ASN A 214 -16.13 14.28 -1.43
C ASN A 214 -15.04 13.86 -2.44
N VAL A 215 -15.25 12.73 -3.12
CA VAL A 215 -14.35 12.22 -4.16
C VAL A 215 -14.58 12.98 -5.46
N GLU A 216 -13.51 13.58 -5.99
CA GLU A 216 -13.54 14.35 -7.25
C GLU A 216 -12.98 13.53 -8.42
N VAL A 217 -11.88 12.82 -8.18
CA VAL A 217 -11.17 12.03 -9.19
C VAL A 217 -10.82 10.67 -8.60
N VAL A 218 -11.00 9.62 -9.39
CA VAL A 218 -10.40 8.31 -9.15
C VAL A 218 -9.68 7.83 -10.41
N CYS A 219 -8.57 7.13 -10.22
CA CYS A 219 -7.93 6.37 -11.29
C CYS A 219 -8.01 4.88 -10.98
N THR A 220 -8.76 4.12 -11.79
CA THR A 220 -8.77 2.66 -11.71
C THR A 220 -7.48 2.09 -12.29
N THR A 221 -7.22 0.81 -12.07
CA THR A 221 -6.03 0.14 -12.59
C THR A 221 -6.45 -0.91 -13.62
N ASP A 222 -6.11 -0.69 -14.88
CA ASP A 222 -6.69 -1.38 -16.02
C ASP A 222 -5.61 -2.02 -16.91
N ASP A 223 -5.92 -3.17 -17.49
CA ASP A 223 -5.00 -3.94 -18.32
C ASP A 223 -4.99 -3.41 -19.77
N PRO A 224 -3.85 -3.39 -20.47
CA PRO A 224 -3.76 -3.03 -21.89
C PRO A 224 -4.83 -3.63 -22.82
N ILE A 225 -5.32 -4.84 -22.51
CA ILE A 225 -6.32 -5.53 -23.33
C ILE A 225 -7.77 -5.11 -23.03
N ASP A 226 -8.00 -4.33 -21.99
CA ASP A 226 -9.35 -3.96 -21.54
C ASP A 226 -10.02 -2.99 -22.53
N SER A 227 -11.33 -3.15 -22.70
CA SER A 227 -12.15 -2.33 -23.61
C SER A 227 -12.37 -0.90 -23.11
N LEU A 228 -12.20 -0.68 -21.80
CA LEU A 228 -12.51 0.58 -21.10
C LEU A 228 -13.96 1.07 -21.35
N GLU A 229 -14.88 0.15 -21.65
CA GLU A 229 -16.28 0.49 -21.96
C GLU A 229 -17.00 1.16 -20.78
N PHE A 230 -16.65 0.77 -19.55
CA PHE A 230 -17.23 1.35 -18.35
C PHE A 230 -16.74 2.78 -18.10
N HIS A 231 -15.48 3.10 -18.42
CA HIS A 231 -14.98 4.49 -18.40
C HIS A 231 -15.70 5.36 -19.43
N GLN A 232 -15.93 4.83 -20.63
CA GLN A 232 -16.70 5.52 -21.68
C GLN A 232 -18.14 5.77 -21.20
N LYS A 233 -18.79 4.75 -20.62
CA LYS A 233 -20.14 4.86 -20.06
C LYS A 233 -20.20 5.90 -18.95
N ILE A 234 -19.25 5.90 -18.00
CA ILE A 234 -19.18 6.88 -16.91
C ILE A 234 -19.05 8.30 -17.46
N ARG A 235 -18.14 8.53 -18.41
CA ARG A 235 -17.93 9.86 -19.02
C ARG A 235 -19.17 10.37 -19.74
N SER A 236 -19.92 9.47 -20.40
CA SER A 236 -21.18 9.79 -21.06
C SER A 236 -22.37 9.89 -20.09
N SER A 237 -22.20 9.47 -18.84
CA SER A 237 -23.22 9.54 -17.80
C SER A 237 -23.16 10.89 -17.07
N GLY A 238 -24.24 11.28 -16.40
CA GLY A 238 -24.24 12.43 -15.50
C GLY A 238 -23.48 12.22 -14.18
N CYS A 239 -22.54 11.26 -14.13
CA CYS A 239 -21.70 11.02 -12.94
C CYS A 239 -20.81 12.25 -12.68
N HIS A 240 -20.83 12.73 -11.45
CA HIS A 240 -20.00 13.88 -11.05
C HIS A 240 -18.52 13.50 -10.88
N ILE A 241 -18.23 12.25 -10.47
CA ILE A 241 -16.85 11.82 -10.24
C ILE A 241 -16.16 11.56 -11.58
N ARG A 242 -14.94 12.09 -11.72
CA ARG A 242 -14.10 11.84 -12.90
C ARG A 242 -13.35 10.53 -12.69
N VAL A 243 -13.57 9.56 -13.58
CA VAL A 243 -12.99 8.22 -13.50
C VAL A 243 -12.06 8.02 -14.69
N TYR A 244 -10.76 7.98 -14.42
CA TYR A 244 -9.73 7.75 -15.44
C TYR A 244 -9.19 6.33 -15.32
N PRO A 245 -8.81 5.69 -16.44
CA PRO A 245 -8.03 4.46 -16.39
C PRO A 245 -6.56 4.78 -16.09
N ALA A 246 -5.87 3.88 -15.37
CA ALA A 246 -4.42 3.84 -15.26
C ALA A 246 -3.90 2.57 -15.94
N TRP A 247 -2.90 2.74 -16.81
CA TRP A 247 -2.36 1.66 -17.62
C TRP A 247 -1.44 0.73 -16.83
N ARG A 248 -1.79 -0.55 -16.70
CA ARG A 248 -0.98 -1.55 -15.97
C ARG A 248 -0.60 -2.77 -16.83
N PRO A 249 0.57 -2.75 -17.48
CA PRO A 249 1.01 -3.78 -18.43
C PRO A 249 1.77 -4.95 -17.79
N ASP A 250 1.56 -5.27 -16.50
CA ASP A 250 2.36 -6.26 -15.77
C ASP A 250 2.38 -7.65 -16.45
N LYS A 251 1.25 -8.09 -17.03
CA LYS A 251 1.11 -9.45 -17.58
C LYS A 251 2.04 -9.72 -18.77
N VAL A 252 2.43 -8.68 -19.53
CA VAL A 252 3.34 -8.85 -20.67
C VAL A 252 4.80 -9.06 -20.24
N LEU A 253 5.14 -8.76 -18.98
CA LEU A 253 6.47 -9.01 -18.39
C LEU A 253 6.66 -10.46 -17.90
N ALA A 254 5.59 -11.25 -17.79
CA ALA A 254 5.61 -12.63 -17.29
C ALA A 254 6.10 -13.66 -18.34
N ILE A 255 7.24 -13.40 -18.97
CA ILE A 255 7.80 -14.22 -20.07
C ILE A 255 8.23 -15.62 -19.64
N ASP A 256 8.49 -15.83 -18.36
CA ASP A 256 8.83 -17.10 -17.73
C ASP A 256 7.64 -18.07 -17.61
N ASN A 257 6.42 -17.60 -17.87
CA ASN A 257 5.24 -18.44 -18.04
C ASN A 257 4.73 -18.39 -19.49
N PHE A 258 5.38 -19.16 -20.38
CA PHE A 258 5.11 -19.15 -21.82
C PHE A 258 3.64 -19.40 -22.19
N LYS A 259 2.92 -20.23 -21.43
CA LYS A 259 1.49 -20.49 -21.69
C LYS A 259 0.68 -19.23 -21.40
N ALA A 260 0.84 -18.66 -20.20
CA ALA A 260 0.13 -17.45 -19.82
C ALA A 260 0.50 -16.27 -20.73
N LEU A 261 1.76 -16.14 -21.13
CA LEU A 261 2.21 -15.13 -22.08
C LEU A 261 1.51 -15.28 -23.43
N ASN A 262 1.53 -16.47 -24.05
CA ASN A 262 0.89 -16.68 -25.36
C ASN A 262 -0.63 -16.48 -25.30
N ASP A 263 -1.28 -16.94 -24.23
CA ASP A 263 -2.71 -16.71 -24.00
C ASP A 263 -3.01 -15.20 -23.88
N TYR A 264 -2.14 -14.45 -23.19
CA TYR A 264 -2.26 -12.99 -23.05
C TYR A 264 -2.01 -12.26 -24.38
N LEU A 265 -0.95 -12.62 -25.10
CA LEU A 265 -0.62 -12.02 -26.39
C LEU A 265 -1.73 -12.23 -27.41
N SER A 266 -2.40 -13.38 -27.42
CA SER A 266 -3.57 -13.61 -28.30
C SER A 266 -4.72 -12.63 -28.02
N LYS A 267 -4.94 -12.28 -26.75
CA LYS A 267 -5.93 -11.26 -26.36
C LYS A 267 -5.47 -9.86 -26.73
N LEU A 268 -4.18 -9.57 -26.57
CA LEU A 268 -3.59 -8.29 -26.99
C LEU A 268 -3.66 -8.11 -28.51
N GLU A 269 -3.43 -9.17 -29.30
CA GLU A 269 -3.60 -9.15 -30.75
C GLU A 269 -5.03 -8.76 -31.14
N ALA A 270 -6.03 -9.33 -30.46
CA ALA A 270 -7.43 -9.00 -30.68
C ALA A 270 -7.77 -7.57 -30.26
N ALA A 271 -7.32 -7.14 -29.07
CA ALA A 271 -7.58 -5.79 -28.56
C ALA A 271 -6.87 -4.70 -29.38
N ALA A 272 -5.69 -5.00 -29.92
CA ALA A 272 -4.91 -4.09 -30.75
C ALA A 272 -5.24 -4.24 -32.24
N ASP A 273 -6.06 -5.20 -32.65
CA ASP A 273 -6.27 -5.56 -34.06
C ASP A 273 -4.93 -5.61 -34.83
N LYS A 274 -4.01 -6.43 -34.32
CA LYS A 274 -2.63 -6.51 -34.82
C LYS A 274 -2.01 -7.87 -34.51
N THR A 275 -1.48 -8.55 -35.52
CA THR A 275 -0.74 -9.79 -35.32
C THR A 275 0.63 -9.54 -34.70
N ILE A 276 0.95 -10.28 -33.64
CA ILE A 276 2.21 -10.24 -32.92
C ILE A 276 2.99 -11.51 -33.28
N LEU A 277 4.01 -11.38 -34.13
CA LEU A 277 4.92 -12.48 -34.50
C LEU A 277 6.36 -12.23 -34.03
N THR A 278 6.72 -10.96 -33.91
CA THR A 278 8.06 -10.48 -33.53
C THR A 278 7.96 -9.58 -32.30
N TYR A 279 9.09 -9.30 -31.66
CA TYR A 279 9.13 -8.36 -30.54
C TYR A 279 8.72 -6.96 -30.98
N LYS A 280 9.11 -6.55 -32.19
CA LYS A 280 8.66 -5.29 -32.78
C LYS A 280 7.14 -5.20 -32.89
N HIS A 281 6.47 -6.26 -33.35
CA HIS A 281 5.01 -6.26 -33.43
C HIS A 281 4.35 -6.15 -32.05
N LEU A 282 4.98 -6.70 -31.00
CA LEU A 282 4.51 -6.53 -29.63
C LEU A 282 4.54 -5.06 -29.21
N LEU A 283 5.66 -4.37 -29.43
CA LEU A 283 5.79 -2.94 -29.10
C LEU A 283 4.76 -2.10 -29.87
N GLU A 284 4.55 -2.37 -31.15
CA GLU A 284 3.55 -1.70 -31.97
C GLU A 284 2.11 -1.97 -31.50
N ALA A 285 1.80 -3.19 -31.01
CA ALA A 285 0.51 -3.51 -30.42
C ALA A 285 0.29 -2.77 -29.10
N LEU A 286 1.31 -2.75 -28.23
CA LEU A 286 1.29 -2.02 -26.97
C LEU A 286 1.14 -0.52 -27.18
N GLN A 287 1.87 0.08 -28.13
CA GLN A 287 1.72 1.50 -28.47
C GLN A 287 0.29 1.82 -28.94
N LYS A 288 -0.32 0.98 -29.80
CA LYS A 288 -1.72 1.20 -30.24
C LYS A 288 -2.70 1.15 -29.07
N ARG A 289 -2.46 0.28 -28.08
CA ARG A 289 -3.28 0.20 -26.86
C ARG A 289 -2.99 1.37 -25.90
N HIS A 290 -1.75 1.83 -25.81
CA HIS A 290 -1.35 3.02 -25.06
C HIS A 290 -2.06 4.28 -25.61
N ASP A 291 -2.03 4.47 -26.93
CA ASP A 291 -2.75 5.54 -27.63
C ASP A 291 -4.26 5.47 -27.38
N PHE A 292 -4.83 4.26 -27.36
CA PHE A 292 -6.25 4.06 -27.02
C PHE A 292 -6.56 4.51 -25.59
N PHE A 293 -5.73 4.14 -24.61
CA PHE A 293 -5.87 4.59 -23.23
C PHE A 293 -5.76 6.12 -23.14
N ALA A 294 -4.82 6.73 -23.86
CA ALA A 294 -4.70 8.19 -23.94
C ALA A 294 -5.99 8.84 -24.47
N ALA A 295 -6.60 8.25 -25.51
CA ALA A 295 -7.89 8.70 -26.03
C ALA A 295 -9.04 8.53 -25.02
N GLN A 296 -8.93 7.58 -24.08
CA GLN A 296 -9.81 7.44 -22.92
C GLN A 296 -9.40 8.33 -21.73
N GLY A 297 -8.49 9.29 -21.93
CA GLY A 297 -8.05 10.23 -20.90
C GLY A 297 -7.13 9.65 -19.84
N CYS A 298 -6.52 8.48 -20.09
CA CYS A 298 -5.42 7.97 -19.26
C CYS A 298 -4.27 8.99 -19.24
N ARG A 299 -3.65 9.14 -18.08
CA ARG A 299 -2.53 10.07 -17.85
C ARG A 299 -1.43 9.48 -16.97
N LEU A 300 -1.57 8.21 -16.62
CA LEU A 300 -0.66 7.54 -15.71
C LEU A 300 -0.59 6.04 -15.97
N SER A 301 0.55 5.47 -15.67
CA SER A 301 0.79 4.04 -15.67
C SER A 301 1.11 3.53 -14.26
N ASP A 302 1.00 2.22 -14.10
CA ASP A 302 1.42 1.50 -12.90
C ASP A 302 2.16 0.20 -13.27
N HIS A 303 3.19 -0.10 -12.50
CA HIS A 303 4.03 -1.27 -12.67
C HIS A 303 4.24 -1.97 -11.32
N GLY A 304 3.68 -3.17 -11.18
CA GLY A 304 3.89 -4.02 -10.01
C GLY A 304 5.10 -4.94 -10.22
N LEU A 305 6.20 -4.68 -9.53
CA LEU A 305 7.46 -5.41 -9.71
C LEU A 305 7.99 -5.99 -8.39
N ASP A 306 8.75 -7.08 -8.49
CA ASP A 306 9.57 -7.60 -7.39
C ASP A 306 10.83 -6.73 -7.18
N THR A 307 11.48 -6.34 -8.28
CA THR A 307 12.58 -5.37 -8.31
C THR A 307 12.62 -4.65 -9.66
N PHE A 308 13.47 -3.63 -9.80
CA PHE A 308 13.74 -3.00 -11.10
C PHE A 308 14.57 -3.92 -12.00
N TYR A 309 14.27 -3.91 -13.31
CA TYR A 309 15.01 -4.64 -14.34
C TYR A 309 15.81 -3.67 -15.21
N ALA A 310 17.14 -3.85 -15.25
CA ALA A 310 18.06 -2.96 -15.98
C ALA A 310 19.31 -3.70 -16.48
N GLU A 311 19.15 -4.93 -16.96
CA GLU A 311 20.22 -5.68 -17.61
C GLU A 311 20.56 -5.09 -18.98
N PRO A 312 21.83 -5.09 -19.41
CA PRO A 312 22.20 -4.72 -20.77
C PRO A 312 21.69 -5.77 -21.78
N TYR A 313 21.16 -5.32 -22.90
CA TYR A 313 20.63 -6.16 -23.98
C TYR A 313 20.89 -5.52 -25.34
N THR A 314 20.81 -6.32 -26.40
CA THR A 314 20.66 -5.80 -27.78
C THR A 314 19.28 -6.17 -28.33
N GLU A 315 18.78 -5.41 -29.30
CA GLU A 315 17.50 -5.70 -29.96
C GLU A 315 17.45 -7.13 -30.54
N GLN A 316 18.56 -7.61 -31.11
CA GLN A 316 18.64 -8.96 -31.67
C GLN A 316 18.53 -10.04 -30.58
N GLU A 317 19.12 -9.81 -29.40
CA GLU A 317 18.97 -10.73 -28.27
C GLU A 317 17.51 -10.82 -27.83
N ILE A 318 16.83 -9.68 -27.71
CA ILE A 318 15.43 -9.63 -27.27
C ILE A 318 14.50 -10.30 -28.28
N GLU A 319 14.72 -10.10 -29.58
CA GLU A 319 13.95 -10.77 -30.64
C GLU A 319 14.09 -12.30 -30.53
N VAL A 320 15.31 -12.80 -30.33
CA VAL A 320 15.56 -14.25 -30.14
C VAL A 320 14.88 -14.78 -28.87
N ILE A 321 14.98 -14.05 -27.75
CA ILE A 321 14.35 -14.43 -26.48
C ILE A 321 12.83 -14.48 -26.62
N PHE A 322 12.24 -13.46 -27.25
CA PHE A 322 10.81 -13.40 -27.49
C PHE A 322 10.34 -14.59 -28.35
N LEU A 323 11.02 -14.87 -29.46
CA LEU A 323 10.69 -16.01 -30.33
C LEU A 323 10.82 -17.35 -29.59
N LYS A 324 11.85 -17.54 -28.75
CA LYS A 324 11.96 -18.73 -27.90
C LYS A 324 10.73 -18.89 -27.00
N ALA A 325 10.31 -17.82 -26.33
CA ALA A 325 9.13 -17.84 -25.46
C ALA A 325 7.84 -18.14 -26.24
N ARG A 326 7.66 -17.54 -27.43
CA ARG A 326 6.53 -17.84 -28.33
C ARG A 326 6.48 -19.30 -28.75
N MET A 327 7.63 -19.93 -28.95
CA MET A 327 7.76 -21.35 -29.27
C MET A 327 7.62 -22.28 -28.04
N GLY A 328 7.38 -21.74 -26.84
CA GLY A 328 7.30 -22.54 -25.61
C GLY A 328 8.63 -23.15 -25.17
N LYS A 329 9.76 -22.59 -25.61
CA LYS A 329 11.09 -23.02 -25.18
C LYS A 329 11.46 -22.35 -23.86
N SER A 330 12.09 -23.11 -22.97
CA SER A 330 12.60 -22.59 -21.70
C SER A 330 13.60 -21.46 -21.92
N LEU A 331 13.52 -20.44 -21.07
CA LEU A 331 14.47 -19.35 -21.00
C LEU A 331 15.36 -19.51 -19.78
N THR A 332 16.60 -19.05 -19.89
CA THR A 332 17.47 -18.84 -18.74
C THR A 332 17.03 -17.61 -17.94
N GLU A 333 17.39 -17.53 -16.66
CA GLU A 333 17.10 -16.34 -15.85
C GLU A 333 17.66 -15.05 -16.44
N GLN A 334 18.84 -15.12 -17.07
CA GLN A 334 19.45 -13.97 -17.72
C GLN A 334 18.62 -13.50 -18.92
N GLU A 335 18.09 -14.42 -19.73
CA GLU A 335 17.19 -14.09 -20.84
C GLU A 335 15.89 -13.45 -20.33
N VAL A 336 15.31 -13.98 -19.25
CA VAL A 336 14.11 -13.39 -18.61
C VAL A 336 14.39 -11.97 -18.14
N ARG A 337 15.51 -11.75 -17.42
CA ARG A 337 15.89 -10.41 -16.94
C ARG A 337 16.15 -9.42 -18.09
N LYS A 338 16.81 -9.85 -19.18
CA LYS A 338 17.01 -9.01 -20.37
C LYS A 338 15.70 -8.60 -21.02
N TYR A 339 14.78 -9.55 -21.24
CA TYR A 339 13.46 -9.24 -21.79
C TYR A 339 12.68 -8.26 -20.91
N ARG A 340 12.63 -8.51 -19.60
CA ARG A 340 11.95 -7.61 -18.65
C ARG A 340 12.57 -6.21 -18.65
N SER A 341 13.90 -6.11 -18.75
CA SER A 341 14.61 -4.83 -18.85
C SER A 341 14.25 -4.07 -20.13
N ALA A 342 14.24 -4.75 -21.27
CA ALA A 342 13.91 -4.15 -22.56
C ALA A 342 12.47 -3.67 -22.64
N LEU A 343 11.53 -4.51 -22.19
CA LEU A 343 10.12 -4.17 -22.25
C LEU A 343 9.74 -3.09 -21.23
N LEU A 344 10.30 -3.14 -20.00
CA LEU A 344 10.05 -2.11 -18.99
C LEU A 344 10.55 -0.73 -19.46
N TYR A 345 11.72 -0.69 -20.12
CA TYR A 345 12.23 0.54 -20.73
C TYR A 345 11.29 1.09 -21.78
N GLU A 346 10.83 0.26 -22.72
CA GLU A 346 9.92 0.71 -23.79
C GLU A 346 8.58 1.22 -23.24
N LEU A 347 8.00 0.52 -22.26
CA LEU A 347 6.78 0.97 -21.58
C LEU A 347 6.99 2.34 -20.93
N ALA A 348 8.10 2.52 -20.22
CA ALA A 348 8.40 3.80 -19.61
C ALA A 348 8.65 4.91 -20.64
N ALA A 349 9.30 4.59 -21.76
CA ALA A 349 9.51 5.54 -22.84
C ALA A 349 8.19 5.96 -23.52
N MET A 350 7.19 5.06 -23.62
CA MET A 350 5.84 5.39 -24.14
C MET A 350 5.14 6.44 -23.27
N ASP A 351 5.19 6.26 -21.95
CA ASP A 351 4.59 7.20 -21.00
C ASP A 351 5.28 8.57 -21.07
N ALA A 352 6.62 8.61 -21.11
CA ALA A 352 7.37 9.85 -21.23
C ALA A 352 7.02 10.64 -22.49
N ARG A 353 6.96 9.95 -23.65
CA ARG A 353 6.53 10.55 -24.92
C ARG A 353 5.10 11.09 -24.87
N SER A 354 4.25 10.53 -24.02
CA SER A 354 2.85 10.93 -23.85
C SER A 354 2.63 11.91 -22.69
N GLY A 355 3.69 12.29 -21.98
CA GLY A 355 3.61 13.16 -20.79
C GLY A 355 2.91 12.53 -19.58
N TRP A 356 2.82 11.20 -19.52
CA TRP A 356 2.16 10.48 -18.43
C TRP A 356 3.03 10.43 -17.18
N VAL A 357 2.38 10.25 -16.04
CA VAL A 357 3.03 9.90 -14.78
C VAL A 357 3.26 8.39 -14.72
N GLN A 358 4.39 7.94 -14.19
CA GLN A 358 4.72 6.54 -14.01
C GLN A 358 4.71 6.16 -12.54
N GLN A 359 4.14 5.01 -12.20
CA GLN A 359 4.17 4.47 -10.85
C GLN A 359 4.88 3.14 -10.82
N PHE A 360 5.77 2.95 -9.85
CA PHE A 360 6.51 1.71 -9.65
C PHE A 360 6.28 1.19 -8.23
N HIS A 361 5.46 0.14 -8.11
CA HIS A 361 5.17 -0.56 -6.86
C HIS A 361 6.10 -1.75 -6.67
N ILE A 362 7.12 -1.60 -5.82
CA ILE A 362 8.26 -2.52 -5.74
C ILE A 362 8.25 -3.38 -4.48
N GLY A 363 8.52 -4.68 -4.64
CA GLY A 363 8.86 -5.59 -3.55
C GLY A 363 7.72 -6.46 -3.04
N ALA A 364 6.74 -6.79 -3.89
CA ALA A 364 5.70 -7.77 -3.56
C ALA A 364 6.12 -9.19 -3.94
N ASN A 365 6.15 -10.11 -2.97
CA ASN A 365 6.28 -11.53 -3.21
C ASN A 365 4.88 -12.17 -3.28
N ARG A 366 4.47 -12.63 -4.47
CA ARG A 366 3.08 -13.00 -4.76
C ARG A 366 2.84 -14.50 -4.81
N ASN A 367 1.61 -14.91 -4.51
CA ASN A 367 1.13 -16.28 -4.66
C ASN A 367 1.97 -17.32 -3.88
N ASN A 368 2.33 -16.98 -2.64
CA ASN A 368 3.19 -17.79 -1.77
C ASN A 368 2.53 -19.12 -1.37
N ASN A 369 1.23 -19.09 -1.08
CA ASN A 369 0.49 -20.28 -0.68
C ASN A 369 -0.03 -21.04 -1.91
N LYS A 370 0.75 -22.00 -2.42
CA LYS A 370 0.41 -22.76 -3.64
C LYS A 370 -0.89 -23.55 -3.55
N ARG A 371 -1.25 -24.05 -2.36
CA ARG A 371 -2.52 -24.76 -2.16
C ARG A 371 -3.69 -23.79 -2.36
N MET A 372 -3.63 -22.62 -1.73
CA MET A 372 -4.70 -21.62 -1.82
C MET A 372 -4.74 -20.95 -3.19
N PHE A 373 -3.61 -20.73 -3.84
CA PHE A 373 -3.55 -20.23 -5.21
C PHE A 373 -4.29 -21.15 -6.20
N LYS A 374 -4.16 -22.48 -6.06
CA LYS A 374 -4.92 -23.44 -6.88
C LYS A 374 -6.43 -23.37 -6.64
N LEU A 375 -6.86 -22.97 -5.45
CA LEU A 375 -8.28 -22.95 -5.07
C LEU A 375 -8.94 -21.60 -5.38
N LEU A 376 -8.25 -20.49 -5.12
CA LEU A 376 -8.82 -19.14 -5.15
C LEU A 376 -8.20 -18.25 -6.22
N GLY A 377 -7.05 -18.61 -6.78
CA GLY A 377 -6.30 -17.75 -7.69
C GLY A 377 -5.51 -16.63 -6.98
N PRO A 378 -5.03 -15.63 -7.75
CA PRO A 378 -4.24 -14.50 -7.25
C PRO A 378 -5.07 -13.52 -6.41
N ASP A 379 -4.41 -12.54 -5.79
CA ASP A 379 -5.02 -11.40 -5.08
C ASP A 379 -5.99 -11.79 -3.95
N THR A 380 -5.78 -12.97 -3.36
CA THR A 380 -6.65 -13.56 -2.33
C THR A 380 -6.03 -13.49 -0.94
N GLY A 381 -5.08 -12.57 -0.71
CA GLY A 381 -4.52 -12.30 0.62
C GLY A 381 -3.34 -13.19 1.05
N PHE A 382 -2.68 -13.87 0.10
CA PHE A 382 -1.50 -14.73 0.33
C PHE A 382 -0.18 -14.15 -0.21
N ASP A 383 -0.16 -12.86 -0.50
CA ASP A 383 1.03 -12.12 -0.93
C ASP A 383 1.78 -11.56 0.29
N ALA A 384 3.07 -11.25 0.14
CA ALA A 384 3.95 -10.84 1.23
C ALA A 384 4.99 -9.80 0.77
N ILE A 385 5.75 -9.31 1.74
CA ILE A 385 6.89 -8.42 1.52
C ILE A 385 8.06 -9.25 0.96
N ASP A 386 8.65 -8.81 -0.15
CA ASP A 386 9.89 -9.33 -0.72
C ASP A 386 11.12 -8.56 -0.20
N ASP A 387 12.31 -9.11 -0.39
CA ASP A 387 13.58 -8.57 0.10
C ASP A 387 14.70 -8.57 -0.94
N GLN A 388 14.35 -8.54 -2.23
CA GLN A 388 15.32 -8.34 -3.30
C GLN A 388 15.96 -6.94 -3.23
N PRO A 389 17.27 -6.80 -3.53
CA PRO A 389 17.92 -5.50 -3.64
C PRO A 389 17.34 -4.66 -4.79
N VAL A 390 17.17 -3.35 -4.56
CA VAL A 390 16.54 -2.43 -5.52
C VAL A 390 17.45 -1.28 -5.97
N ALA A 391 18.36 -0.79 -5.12
CA ALA A 391 19.09 0.46 -5.36
C ALA A 391 19.85 0.50 -6.71
N VAL A 392 20.65 -0.54 -6.99
CA VAL A 392 21.52 -0.55 -8.18
C VAL A 392 20.70 -0.64 -9.46
N SER A 393 19.71 -1.53 -9.51
CA SER A 393 18.87 -1.69 -10.70
C SER A 393 17.97 -0.48 -10.94
N MET A 394 17.43 0.12 -9.88
CA MET A 394 16.65 1.37 -9.95
C MET A 394 17.45 2.52 -10.56
N ASN A 395 18.67 2.79 -10.07
CA ASN A 395 19.50 3.87 -10.63
C ASN A 395 19.90 3.59 -12.08
N ARG A 396 20.22 2.34 -12.42
CA ARG A 396 20.54 1.99 -13.82
C ARG A 396 19.34 2.22 -14.74
N PHE A 397 18.15 1.80 -14.31
CA PHE A 397 16.92 1.98 -15.07
C PHE A 397 16.62 3.47 -15.31
N PHE A 398 16.55 4.27 -14.25
CA PHE A 398 16.25 5.70 -14.38
C PHE A 398 17.36 6.48 -15.07
N SER A 399 18.64 6.15 -14.84
CA SER A 399 19.74 6.79 -15.56
C SER A 399 19.70 6.51 -17.05
N HIS A 400 19.25 5.33 -17.47
CA HIS A 400 19.14 5.01 -18.89
C HIS A 400 17.99 5.80 -19.55
N LEU A 401 16.84 5.92 -18.89
CA LEU A 401 15.74 6.78 -19.35
C LEU A 401 16.14 8.26 -19.41
N ASP A 402 16.84 8.74 -18.37
CA ASP A 402 17.22 10.15 -18.24
C ASP A 402 18.27 10.57 -19.29
N GLN A 403 19.24 9.69 -19.61
CA GLN A 403 20.24 9.92 -20.67
C GLN A 403 19.61 10.17 -22.04
N GLU A 404 18.46 9.55 -22.31
CA GLU A 404 17.72 9.70 -23.56
C GLU A 404 16.63 10.79 -23.49
N GLY A 405 16.51 11.50 -22.36
CA GLY A 405 15.46 12.50 -22.14
C GLY A 405 14.05 11.89 -22.03
N LEU A 406 13.96 10.62 -21.66
CA LEU A 406 12.73 9.82 -21.59
C LEU A 406 12.32 9.46 -20.16
N LEU A 407 12.90 10.10 -19.14
CA LEU A 407 12.43 9.93 -17.76
C LEU A 407 11.23 10.85 -17.50
N ALA A 408 10.06 10.25 -17.28
CA ALA A 408 8.82 10.96 -17.01
C ALA A 408 8.70 11.43 -15.55
N LYS A 409 7.59 12.12 -15.24
CA LYS A 409 7.13 12.27 -13.85
C LYS A 409 6.96 10.87 -13.26
N THR A 410 7.66 10.56 -12.16
CA THR A 410 7.73 9.20 -11.61
C THR A 410 7.43 9.18 -10.12
N ILE A 411 6.62 8.21 -9.68
CA ILE A 411 6.38 7.90 -8.28
C ILE A 411 6.90 6.49 -7.98
N VAL A 412 7.72 6.34 -6.94
CA VAL A 412 8.20 5.04 -6.48
C VAL A 412 7.62 4.67 -5.13
N TYR A 413 7.28 3.39 -4.97
CA TYR A 413 6.73 2.81 -3.74
C TYR A 413 7.53 1.55 -3.38
N ASN A 414 7.82 1.37 -2.09
CA ASN A 414 8.37 0.13 -1.54
C ASN A 414 7.36 -0.57 -0.66
N LEU A 415 7.33 -1.91 -0.74
CA LEU A 415 6.60 -2.74 0.22
C LEU A 415 7.45 -3.10 1.44
N ASN A 416 8.77 -3.16 1.26
CA ASN A 416 9.70 -3.50 2.33
C ASN A 416 10.15 -2.24 3.07
N PRO A 417 9.81 -2.07 4.37
CA PRO A 417 10.10 -0.85 5.11
C PRO A 417 11.60 -0.56 5.26
N ARG A 418 12.48 -1.56 5.06
CA ARG A 418 13.95 -1.33 5.05
C ARG A 418 14.41 -0.41 3.91
N ASP A 419 13.60 -0.31 2.86
CA ASP A 419 13.93 0.43 1.64
C ASP A 419 13.35 1.85 1.67
N THR A 420 12.74 2.30 2.78
CA THR A 420 12.05 3.61 2.90
C THR A 420 13.00 4.78 2.58
N GLU A 421 14.10 4.94 3.32
CA GLU A 421 15.09 6.00 3.06
C GLU A 421 15.86 5.75 1.77
N LEU A 422 16.08 4.48 1.43
CA LEU A 422 16.76 4.07 0.21
C LEU A 422 15.99 4.55 -1.02
N MET A 423 14.68 4.32 -1.09
CA MET A 423 13.86 4.74 -2.23
C MET A 423 13.91 6.25 -2.43
N VAL A 424 13.75 7.04 -1.36
CA VAL A 424 13.81 8.51 -1.45
C VAL A 424 15.17 8.96 -1.98
N ALA A 425 16.25 8.53 -1.34
CA ALA A 425 17.61 8.97 -1.70
C ALA A 425 17.97 8.63 -3.15
N ASN A 426 17.54 7.46 -3.64
CA ASN A 426 17.86 7.03 -5.00
C ASN A 426 16.95 7.67 -6.05
N ALA A 427 15.65 7.85 -5.78
CA ALA A 427 14.73 8.49 -6.72
C ALA A 427 15.08 9.98 -6.90
N TYR A 428 15.46 10.66 -5.83
CA TYR A 428 15.70 12.09 -5.84
C TYR A 428 16.95 12.52 -6.63
N ASN A 429 17.83 11.58 -6.97
CA ASN A 429 18.95 11.80 -7.90
C ASN A 429 18.50 12.31 -9.28
N PHE A 430 17.24 12.07 -9.67
CA PHE A 430 16.72 12.34 -11.01
C PHE A 430 15.70 13.49 -11.06
N ASN A 431 15.64 14.33 -10.02
CA ASN A 431 14.95 15.62 -10.13
C ASN A 431 15.78 16.58 -10.99
N ASP A 432 15.18 17.14 -12.05
CA ASP A 432 15.89 17.88 -13.11
C ASP A 432 15.48 19.36 -13.23
N GLY A 433 14.51 19.81 -12.43
CA GLY A 433 13.99 21.18 -12.47
C GLY A 433 12.93 21.46 -13.55
N SER A 434 12.53 20.45 -14.34
CA SER A 434 11.46 20.59 -15.35
C SER A 434 10.08 20.81 -14.71
N VAL A 435 9.82 20.13 -13.59
CA VAL A 435 8.60 20.30 -12.77
C VAL A 435 8.94 20.15 -11.28
N PRO A 436 8.23 20.84 -10.36
CA PRO A 436 8.44 20.65 -8.93
C PRO A 436 8.16 19.21 -8.49
N GLY A 437 9.18 18.54 -7.94
CA GLY A 437 9.05 17.16 -7.47
C GLY A 437 8.77 16.17 -8.59
N LYS A 438 9.49 16.26 -9.72
CA LYS A 438 9.40 15.30 -10.84
C LYS A 438 9.46 13.86 -10.34
N MET A 439 10.39 13.56 -9.44
CA MET A 439 10.52 12.28 -8.77
C MET A 439 9.85 12.34 -7.40
N GLN A 440 8.84 11.50 -7.19
CA GLN A 440 8.07 11.40 -5.95
C GLN A 440 8.40 10.09 -5.24
N TYR A 441 8.45 10.15 -3.91
CA TYR A 441 8.33 8.98 -3.07
C TYR A 441 6.88 8.86 -2.63
N GLY A 442 6.24 7.77 -3.03
CA GLY A 442 4.80 7.57 -2.86
C GLY A 442 4.38 7.41 -1.40
N ALA A 443 3.06 7.45 -1.18
CA ALA A 443 2.47 7.16 0.12
C ALA A 443 2.82 5.75 0.61
N ALA A 444 2.74 5.54 1.93
CA ALA A 444 3.05 4.26 2.53
C ALA A 444 2.14 3.17 1.95
N TRP A 445 2.73 2.17 1.29
CA TRP A 445 2.00 1.24 0.44
C TRP A 445 1.58 -0.04 1.17
N TRP A 446 0.34 -0.48 0.94
CA TRP A 446 -0.23 -1.77 1.31
C TRP A 446 -0.08 -2.16 2.79
N PHE A 447 0.94 -2.92 3.18
CA PHE A 447 1.17 -3.30 4.58
C PHE A 447 1.67 -2.12 5.42
N LEU A 448 2.24 -1.12 4.77
CA LEU A 448 2.76 0.10 5.38
C LEU A 448 1.70 1.21 5.48
N ASP A 449 0.56 1.08 4.80
CA ASP A 449 -0.60 1.97 4.91
C ASP A 449 -1.25 1.83 6.30
N GLN A 450 -0.61 2.36 7.33
CA GLN A 450 -1.05 2.39 8.72
C GLN A 450 -0.17 3.39 9.49
N ILE A 451 -0.56 3.79 10.72
CA ILE A 451 0.07 4.90 11.47
C ILE A 451 1.60 4.87 11.42
N LYS A 452 2.23 3.77 11.82
CA LYS A 452 3.70 3.69 11.90
C LYS A 452 4.33 3.78 10.51
N GLY A 453 3.76 3.12 9.51
CA GLY A 453 4.31 3.11 8.16
C GLY A 453 4.12 4.45 7.45
N MET A 454 3.00 5.13 7.67
CA MET A 454 2.79 6.51 7.22
C MET A 454 3.75 7.48 7.91
N GLU A 455 3.91 7.39 9.22
CA GLU A 455 4.86 8.22 9.97
C GLU A 455 6.30 8.01 9.46
N ASP A 456 6.71 6.76 9.22
CA ASP A 456 8.04 6.43 8.68
C ASP A 456 8.22 6.96 7.26
N GLN A 457 7.23 6.78 6.40
CA GLN A 457 7.24 7.30 5.02
C GLN A 457 7.34 8.83 5.01
N LEU A 458 6.52 9.51 5.81
CA LEU A 458 6.51 10.98 5.92
C LEU A 458 7.83 11.51 6.48
N ASN A 459 8.42 10.87 7.49
CA ASN A 459 9.71 11.26 8.06
C ASN A 459 10.87 11.08 7.05
N ALA A 460 10.91 9.97 6.33
CA ALA A 460 11.92 9.74 5.29
C ALA A 460 11.79 10.77 4.16
N LEU A 461 10.56 11.03 3.68
CA LEU A 461 10.30 12.07 2.68
C LEU A 461 10.68 13.47 3.18
N SER A 462 10.39 13.78 4.44
CA SER A 462 10.73 15.08 5.04
C SER A 462 12.23 15.28 5.18
N SER A 463 12.97 14.21 5.50
CA SER A 463 14.40 14.28 5.76
C SER A 463 15.26 14.27 4.49
N LEU A 464 14.83 13.54 3.47
CA LEU A 464 15.60 13.28 2.25
C LEU A 464 14.99 13.91 1.00
N GLY A 465 13.79 14.47 1.11
CA GLY A 465 13.07 15.10 0.01
C GLY A 465 12.35 16.39 0.42
N LEU A 466 11.20 16.65 -0.21
CA LEU A 466 10.40 17.86 0.08
C LEU A 466 8.95 17.47 0.37
N LEU A 467 8.60 17.36 1.65
CA LEU A 467 7.25 17.01 2.08
C LEU A 467 6.19 17.97 1.50
N SER A 468 6.50 19.27 1.36
CA SER A 468 5.57 20.25 0.80
C SER A 468 5.19 20.01 -0.66
N ARG A 469 5.98 19.20 -1.39
CA ARG A 469 5.72 18.80 -2.78
C ARG A 469 5.14 17.40 -2.90
N PHE A 470 4.86 16.74 -1.78
CA PHE A 470 4.32 15.39 -1.77
C PHE A 470 2.93 15.35 -2.41
N VAL A 471 2.75 14.44 -3.37
CA VAL A 471 1.46 14.23 -4.07
C VAL A 471 0.35 13.68 -3.16
N GLY A 472 0.69 13.19 -1.97
CA GLY A 472 -0.29 12.83 -0.95
C GLY A 472 -0.81 11.41 -1.07
N MET A 473 -1.97 11.17 -0.47
CA MET A 473 -2.55 9.84 -0.26
C MET A 473 -3.30 9.31 -1.48
N LEU A 474 -3.28 7.99 -1.63
CA LEU A 474 -4.11 7.18 -2.52
C LEU A 474 -4.63 5.97 -1.72
N THR A 475 -5.74 5.36 -2.12
CA THR A 475 -6.32 4.25 -1.36
C THR A 475 -5.71 2.89 -1.67
N ASP A 476 -5.26 2.67 -2.92
CA ASP A 476 -4.85 1.35 -3.44
C ASP A 476 -5.91 0.25 -3.14
N SER A 477 -7.18 0.65 -3.13
CA SER A 477 -8.26 -0.19 -2.63
C SER A 477 -9.26 -0.56 -3.72
N ARG A 478 -9.92 -1.69 -3.52
CA ARG A 478 -11.10 -2.14 -4.28
C ARG A 478 -12.42 -1.91 -3.56
N SER A 479 -12.40 -1.31 -2.37
CA SER A 479 -13.60 -1.04 -1.59
C SER A 479 -14.03 0.42 -1.72
N PHE A 480 -15.31 0.64 -2.03
CA PHE A 480 -15.96 1.96 -1.95
C PHE A 480 -16.00 2.54 -0.54
N LEU A 481 -15.72 1.72 0.48
CA LEU A 481 -15.66 2.15 1.87
C LEU A 481 -14.25 2.61 2.27
N SER A 482 -13.26 2.59 1.37
CA SER A 482 -11.87 2.86 1.70
C SER A 482 -11.50 4.34 1.87
N TYR A 483 -12.34 5.28 1.43
CA TYR A 483 -12.05 6.72 1.49
C TYR A 483 -11.71 7.29 2.88
N PRO A 484 -12.18 6.74 4.02
CA PRO A 484 -11.68 7.12 5.34
C PRO A 484 -10.17 6.88 5.54
N ARG A 485 -9.48 6.15 4.66
CA ARG A 485 -8.01 6.11 4.61
C ARG A 485 -7.39 7.49 4.31
N HIS A 486 -8.04 8.32 3.50
CA HIS A 486 -7.61 9.72 3.31
C HIS A 486 -7.79 10.53 4.60
N GLU A 487 -8.90 10.35 5.32
CA GLU A 487 -9.08 10.97 6.64
C GLU A 487 -7.98 10.51 7.62
N TYR A 488 -7.69 9.22 7.65
CA TYR A 488 -6.67 8.62 8.50
C TYR A 488 -5.29 9.23 8.23
N PHE A 489 -4.89 9.30 6.96
CA PHE A 489 -3.66 9.96 6.51
C PHE A 489 -3.62 11.43 6.90
N ARG A 490 -4.69 12.19 6.61
CA ARG A 490 -4.76 13.63 6.90
C ARG A 490 -4.60 13.92 8.39
N ARG A 491 -5.21 13.11 9.24
CA ARG A 491 -5.06 13.22 10.71
C ARG A 491 -3.64 12.95 11.16
N ILE A 492 -2.99 11.92 10.61
CA ILE A 492 -1.59 11.58 10.93
C ILE A 492 -0.66 12.73 10.51
N LEU A 493 -0.79 13.23 9.28
CA LEU A 493 -0.03 14.37 8.77
C LEU A 493 -0.19 15.61 9.67
N CYS A 494 -1.43 16.00 9.96
CA CYS A 494 -1.71 17.17 10.80
C CYS A 494 -1.21 16.99 12.24
N ASN A 495 -1.30 15.77 12.78
CA ASN A 495 -0.78 15.48 14.11
C ASN A 495 0.75 15.54 14.17
N MET A 496 1.45 15.04 13.15
CA MET A 496 2.91 15.17 13.07
C MET A 496 3.32 16.64 13.04
N LEU A 497 2.78 17.42 12.10
CA LEU A 497 3.11 18.84 11.95
C LEU A 497 2.72 19.66 13.19
N GLY A 498 1.52 19.46 13.73
CA GLY A 498 1.06 20.16 14.92
C GLY A 498 1.91 19.88 16.16
N ASN A 499 2.38 18.64 16.33
CA ASN A 499 3.30 18.29 17.42
C ASN A 499 4.68 18.95 17.23
N GLU A 500 5.18 19.05 16.01
CA GLU A 500 6.48 19.68 15.73
C GLU A 500 6.45 21.19 15.91
N ILE A 501 5.35 21.85 15.55
CA ILE A 501 5.15 23.28 15.82
C ILE A 501 5.14 23.54 17.33
N GLU A 502 4.40 22.77 18.12
CA GLU A 502 4.32 22.98 19.57
C GLU A 502 5.63 22.65 20.30
N LYS A 503 6.47 21.80 19.72
CA LYS A 503 7.84 21.53 20.21
C LYS A 503 8.86 22.57 19.75
N GLY A 504 8.48 23.52 18.89
CA GLY A 504 9.40 24.52 18.32
C GLY A 504 10.36 23.97 17.27
N LEU A 505 10.05 22.80 16.69
CA LEU A 505 10.80 22.22 15.56
C LEU A 505 10.38 22.85 14.23
N LEU A 506 9.14 23.34 14.15
CA LEU A 506 8.63 24.17 13.06
C LEU A 506 8.17 25.53 13.60
N PRO A 507 8.35 26.63 12.86
CA PRO A 507 8.03 27.96 13.35
C PRO A 507 6.51 28.20 13.33
N ALA A 508 5.92 28.46 14.50
CA ALA A 508 4.50 28.84 14.62
C ALA A 508 4.15 30.12 13.83
N SER A 509 5.12 30.99 13.54
CA SER A 509 4.92 32.18 12.71
C SER A 509 4.54 31.86 11.25
N GLU A 510 4.81 30.65 10.78
CA GLU A 510 4.52 30.18 9.42
C GLU A 510 3.26 29.30 9.34
N LEU A 511 2.40 29.33 10.37
CA LEU A 511 1.22 28.45 10.45
C LEU A 511 0.32 28.55 9.20
N SER A 512 0.18 29.74 8.62
CA SER A 512 -0.58 29.95 7.37
C SER A 512 0.02 29.17 6.20
N PHE A 513 1.34 29.20 6.03
CA PHE A 513 2.02 28.42 4.99
C PHE A 513 1.92 26.92 5.25
N ILE A 514 2.02 26.49 6.52
CA ILE A 514 1.87 25.08 6.90
C ILE A 514 0.42 24.60 6.63
N GLY A 515 -0.57 25.44 6.89
CA GLY A 515 -1.97 25.18 6.51
C GLY A 515 -2.12 24.99 5.00
N GLN A 516 -1.54 25.88 4.18
CA GLN A 516 -1.53 25.74 2.72
C GLN A 516 -0.81 24.45 2.27
N MET A 517 0.30 24.10 2.92
CA MET A 517 1.02 22.85 2.67
C MET A 517 0.16 21.63 2.97
N VAL A 518 -0.65 21.65 4.05
CA VAL A 518 -1.60 20.58 4.37
C VAL A 518 -2.67 20.45 3.29
N GLU A 519 -3.21 21.55 2.77
CA GLU A 519 -4.17 21.53 1.65
C GLU A 519 -3.54 20.98 0.37
N ASP A 520 -2.29 21.38 0.11
CA ASP A 520 -1.53 20.96 -1.06
C ASP A 520 -1.28 19.45 -1.04
N ILE A 521 -0.80 18.91 0.07
CA ILE A 521 -0.58 17.47 0.24
C ILE A 521 -1.91 16.71 0.24
N SER A 522 -2.99 17.31 0.74
CA SER A 522 -4.30 16.66 0.80
C SER A 522 -5.01 16.55 -0.55
N TYR A 523 -4.63 17.39 -1.53
CA TYR A 523 -5.34 17.49 -2.81
C TYR A 523 -4.55 18.25 -3.92
N ASN A 524 -4.10 19.49 -3.69
CA ASN A 524 -3.66 20.35 -4.82
C ASN A 524 -2.39 19.85 -5.51
N ASN A 525 -1.47 19.20 -4.78
CA ASN A 525 -0.25 18.62 -5.36
C ASN A 525 -0.60 17.53 -6.35
N ALA A 526 -1.46 16.56 -5.98
CA ALA A 526 -1.94 15.53 -6.91
C ALA A 526 -2.62 16.16 -8.14
N LYS A 527 -3.52 17.14 -7.92
CA LYS A 527 -4.20 17.83 -9.02
C LYS A 527 -3.24 18.40 -10.06
N ARG A 528 -2.20 19.11 -9.59
CA ARG A 528 -1.17 19.70 -10.46
C ARG A 528 -0.24 18.65 -11.06
N TYR A 529 0.14 17.63 -10.30
CA TYR A 529 1.12 16.64 -10.72
C TYR A 529 0.58 15.71 -11.82
N PHE A 530 -0.71 15.39 -11.80
CA PHE A 530 -1.36 14.54 -12.80
C PHE A 530 -2.16 15.32 -13.85
N ASP A 531 -2.20 16.65 -13.76
CA ASP A 531 -2.93 17.56 -14.66
C ASP A 531 -4.46 17.28 -14.68
N PHE A 532 -5.06 17.05 -13.51
CA PHE A 532 -6.50 16.72 -13.37
C PHE A 532 -7.45 17.91 -13.42
#